data_AF-A0A165IEY6-F1
#
_entry.id   AF-A0A165IEY6-F1
#
_cell.length_a   1.000
_cell.length_b   1.000
_cell.length_c   1.000
_cell.angle_alpha   90.00
_cell.angle_beta   90.00
_cell.angle_gamma   90.00
#
_symmetry.space_group_name_H-M   'P 1'
#
loop_
_entity.id
_entity.type
_entity.pdbx_description
1 polymer ?
#
loop_
_entity_poly.entity_id
_entity_poly.type
_entity_poly.pdbx_seq_one_letter_code
_entity_poly.pdbx_strand_id
1 'polypeptide(L)'
;MTTPSIDLVLQFIFPDESSDADQRTFQVKQMLEGSAEPREMYKFHHPNTGTTTGVTTIQRMNAITGIWDNAGQIDWQSNTSATVYFGTERVPVRELRKRKKASSKSRRFKANSGEYKWKVGQNGRDLVCVSTRGKTVATWSDEQSTLRVVDGSDSILDRVVVTCFLNIRMLRLNFW
;
A
#
# COMPACT_ATOMS: atom_id res chain seq x y z
N MET A 1 -23.91 15.15 18.39
CA MET A 1 -23.48 15.58 17.05
C MET A 1 -22.33 14.68 16.64
N THR A 2 -22.56 13.76 15.71
CA THR A 2 -21.50 12.91 15.16
C THR A 2 -20.74 13.72 14.12
N THR A 3 -19.46 13.98 14.37
CA THR A 3 -18.54 14.53 13.38
C THR A 3 -18.65 13.70 12.10
N PRO A 4 -18.79 14.32 10.90
CA PRO A 4 -18.76 13.56 9.67
C PRO A 4 -17.46 12.76 9.63
N SER A 5 -17.61 11.47 9.36
CA SER A 5 -16.55 10.49 9.17
C SER A 5 -15.82 10.86 7.87
N ILE A 6 -14.55 11.28 7.96
CA ILE A 6 -13.77 11.75 6.82
C ILE A 6 -12.81 10.63 6.40
N ASP A 7 -12.91 10.21 5.13
CA ASP A 7 -11.98 9.25 4.53
C ASP A 7 -10.53 9.75 4.63
N LEU A 8 -9.61 8.84 4.90
CA LEU A 8 -8.19 9.13 4.88
C LEU A 8 -7.67 9.14 3.44
N VAL A 9 -7.18 10.28 2.94
CA VAL A 9 -6.60 10.40 1.60
C VAL A 9 -5.08 10.44 1.69
N LEU A 10 -4.43 9.49 1.00
CA LEU A 10 -2.99 9.29 1.03
C LEU A 10 -2.41 9.47 -0.38
N GLN A 11 -1.50 10.42 -0.56
CA GLN A 11 -0.75 10.59 -1.81
C GLN A 11 0.55 9.79 -1.75
N PHE A 12 0.78 8.95 -2.75
CA PHE A 12 2.04 8.23 -2.92
C PHE A 12 2.94 9.06 -3.82
N ILE A 13 4.14 9.36 -3.33
CA ILE A 13 5.13 10.19 -4.01
C ILE A 13 6.29 9.27 -4.38
N PHE A 14 6.22 8.74 -5.58
CA PHE A 14 7.28 7.93 -6.20
C PHE A 14 8.43 8.84 -6.68
N PRO A 15 9.65 8.30 -6.80
CA PRO A 15 10.75 9.05 -7.40
C PRO A 15 10.46 9.26 -8.89
N ASP A 16 10.93 10.39 -9.43
CA ASP A 16 10.82 10.71 -10.85
C ASP A 16 11.51 9.65 -11.70
N GLU A 17 10.97 9.37 -12.88
CA GLU A 17 11.53 8.39 -13.81
C GLU A 17 12.94 8.76 -14.29
N SER A 18 13.28 10.05 -14.27
CA SER A 18 14.62 10.56 -14.61
C SER A 18 15.62 10.44 -13.46
N SER A 19 15.19 10.00 -12.28
CA SER A 19 16.08 9.76 -11.16
C SER A 19 16.60 8.33 -11.16
N ASP A 20 17.84 8.12 -10.72
CA ASP A 20 18.38 6.78 -10.52
C ASP A 20 17.77 6.06 -9.30
N ALA A 21 16.77 6.66 -8.63
CA ALA A 21 16.20 6.12 -7.40
C ALA A 21 15.24 4.96 -7.66
N ASP A 22 15.36 3.90 -6.87
CA ASP A 22 14.47 2.74 -6.96
C ASP A 22 13.03 3.13 -6.60
N GLN A 23 12.06 2.68 -7.40
CA GLN A 23 10.62 2.92 -7.17
C GLN A 23 10.08 2.31 -5.86
N ARG A 24 10.84 1.42 -5.20
CA ARG A 24 10.59 0.91 -3.85
C ARG A 24 10.98 1.92 -2.76
N THR A 25 11.62 3.03 -3.13
CA THR A 25 11.91 4.19 -2.28
C THR A 25 10.92 5.29 -2.59
N PHE A 26 9.87 5.41 -1.78
CA PHE A 26 8.80 6.39 -2.00
C PHE A 26 8.24 6.87 -0.66
N GLN A 27 7.51 7.99 -0.69
CA GLN A 27 6.85 8.55 0.49
C GLN A 27 5.35 8.45 0.35
N VAL A 28 4.65 8.41 1.48
CA VAL A 28 3.19 8.55 1.52
C VAL A 28 2.84 9.70 2.44
N LYS A 29 2.10 10.67 1.91
CA LYS A 29 1.62 11.83 2.65
C LYS A 29 0.10 11.81 2.77
N GLN A 30 -0.41 12.19 3.93
CA GLN A 30 -1.84 12.41 4.16
C GLN A 30 -2.24 13.78 3.60
N MET A 31 -3.22 13.79 2.71
CA MET A 31 -3.87 15.00 2.25
C MET A 31 -4.95 15.39 3.27
N LEU A 32 -4.81 16.56 3.89
CA LEU A 32 -5.79 17.08 4.84
C LEU A 32 -6.72 18.05 4.11
N GLU A 33 -8.02 17.84 4.24
CA GLU A 33 -9.01 18.75 3.64
C GLU A 33 -8.84 20.16 4.23
N GLY A 34 -8.74 21.16 3.34
CA GLY A 34 -8.50 22.55 3.74
C GLY A 34 -7.06 22.90 4.13
N SER A 35 -6.11 21.95 4.11
CA SER A 35 -4.68 22.23 4.29
C SER A 35 -3.97 22.35 2.95
N ALA A 36 -3.11 23.36 2.80
CA ALA A 36 -2.19 23.46 1.66
C ALA A 36 -1.03 22.46 1.77
N GLU A 37 -0.64 22.11 3.00
CA GLU A 37 0.51 21.25 3.27
C GLU A 37 0.07 19.83 3.64
N PRO A 38 0.49 18.80 2.87
CA PRO A 38 0.21 17.42 3.20
C PRO A 38 1.15 16.92 4.31
N ARG A 39 0.62 16.08 5.22
CA ARG A 39 1.37 15.56 6.37
C ARG A 39 2.12 14.27 6.00
N GLU A 40 3.41 14.17 6.32
CA GLU A 40 4.15 12.92 6.12
C GLU A 40 3.55 11.78 6.97
N MET A 41 3.33 10.61 6.36
CA MET A 41 2.71 9.47 7.05
C MET A 41 3.51 8.17 6.94
N TYR A 42 4.05 7.85 5.76
CA TYR A 42 4.94 6.70 5.58
C TYR A 42 6.20 7.05 4.79
N LYS A 43 7.29 6.35 5.08
CA LYS A 43 8.52 6.33 4.30
C LYS A 43 8.87 4.89 3.96
N PHE A 44 9.01 4.62 2.67
CA PHE A 44 9.56 3.37 2.15
C PHE A 44 10.97 3.67 1.65
N HIS A 45 11.95 2.90 2.11
CA HIS A 45 13.33 3.07 1.69
C HIS A 45 13.91 1.73 1.25
N HIS A 46 14.33 1.67 0.00
CA HIS A 46 15.07 0.55 -0.56
C HIS A 46 16.49 1.00 -0.94
N PRO A 47 17.54 0.29 -0.50
CA PRO A 47 18.91 0.60 -0.89
C PRO A 47 19.06 0.61 -2.41
N ASN A 48 19.69 1.65 -2.95
CA ASN A 48 19.90 1.76 -4.38
C ASN A 48 21.12 0.94 -4.81
N THR A 49 20.94 -0.37 -4.95
CA THR A 49 22.01 -1.32 -5.28
C THR A 49 22.04 -1.71 -6.75
N GLY A 50 21.09 -1.24 -7.56
CA GLY A 50 20.86 -1.74 -8.93
C GLY A 50 20.38 -3.20 -8.98
N THR A 51 20.06 -3.81 -7.84
CA THR A 51 19.61 -5.21 -7.75
C THR A 51 18.12 -5.32 -7.50
N THR A 52 17.53 -6.41 -8.00
CA THR A 52 16.10 -6.70 -7.79
C THR A 52 15.80 -7.29 -6.41
N THR A 53 16.85 -7.61 -5.64
CA THR A 53 16.82 -8.13 -4.28
C THR A 53 17.14 -7.04 -3.26
N GLY A 54 16.87 -7.32 -1.98
CA GLY A 54 17.23 -6.44 -0.86
C GLY A 54 16.04 -6.12 0.04
N VAL A 55 16.28 -5.32 1.06
CA VAL A 55 15.24 -5.00 2.07
C VAL A 55 14.72 -3.59 1.86
N THR A 56 13.41 -3.44 1.66
CA THR A 56 12.72 -2.16 1.78
C THR A 56 12.26 -1.97 3.23
N THR A 57 12.75 -0.96 3.93
CA THR A 57 12.24 -0.60 5.26
C THR A 57 10.98 0.25 5.12
N ILE A 58 10.05 0.07 6.06
CA ILE A 58 8.79 0.82 6.12
C ILE A 58 8.75 1.53 7.45
N GLN A 59 8.72 2.85 7.43
CA GLN A 59 8.53 3.68 8.61
C GLN A 59 7.18 4.37 8.54
N ARG A 60 6.52 4.51 9.70
CA ARG A 60 5.27 5.24 9.85
C ARG A 60 5.45 6.36 10.84
N MET A 61 4.96 7.54 10.51
CA MET A 61 4.97 8.67 11.43
C MET A 61 3.96 8.41 12.56
N ASN A 62 4.44 8.41 13.80
CA ASN A 62 3.60 8.34 14.97
C ASN A 62 2.81 9.65 15.11
N ALA A 63 1.48 9.57 15.09
CA ALA A 63 0.65 10.75 15.11
C ALA A 63 0.73 11.53 16.44
N ILE A 64 1.09 10.84 17.53
CA ILE A 64 1.16 11.38 18.91
C ILE A 64 2.54 11.99 19.17
N THR A 65 3.61 11.25 18.87
CA THR A 65 4.98 11.67 19.22
C THR A 65 5.68 12.45 18.12
N GLY A 66 5.20 12.36 16.87
CA GLY A 66 5.88 12.94 15.71
C GLY A 66 7.20 12.26 15.35
N ILE A 67 7.43 11.05 15.86
CA ILE A 67 8.63 10.24 15.60
C ILE A 67 8.32 9.17 14.55
N TRP A 68 9.32 8.84 13.75
CA TRP A 68 9.25 7.72 12.79
C TRP A 68 9.42 6.39 13.50
N ASP A 69 8.35 5.58 13.52
CA ASP A 69 8.37 4.22 14.05
C ASP A 69 8.60 3.21 12.92
N ASN A 70 9.24 2.07 13.23
CA ASN A 70 9.35 0.96 12.30
C ASN A 70 7.98 0.27 12.15
N ALA A 71 7.37 0.39 10.97
CA ALA A 71 6.08 -0.21 10.65
C ALA A 71 6.22 -1.57 9.94
N GLY A 72 7.42 -1.94 9.51
CA GLY A 72 7.68 -3.20 8.86
C GLY A 72 8.82 -3.15 7.86
N GLN A 73 8.95 -4.23 7.09
CA GLN A 73 9.90 -4.31 5.98
C GLN A 73 9.42 -5.28 4.91
N ILE A 74 9.98 -5.15 3.71
CA ILE A 74 9.77 -6.06 2.58
C ILE A 74 11.14 -6.61 2.18
N ASP A 75 11.35 -7.89 2.42
CA ASP A 75 12.54 -8.62 2.01
C ASP A 75 12.31 -9.21 0.61
N TRP A 76 12.92 -8.58 -0.40
CA TRP A 76 12.77 -8.93 -1.81
C TRP A 76 13.77 -10.01 -2.21
N GLN A 77 13.25 -11.12 -2.76
CA GLN A 77 14.06 -12.17 -3.40
C GLN A 77 14.10 -12.00 -4.93
N SER A 78 13.18 -11.23 -5.51
CA SER A 78 13.19 -10.82 -6.92
C SER A 78 12.26 -9.62 -7.12
N ASN A 79 12.07 -9.17 -8.37
CA ASN A 79 11.08 -8.14 -8.71
C ASN A 79 9.62 -8.50 -8.37
N THR A 80 9.31 -9.80 -8.24
CA THR A 80 7.94 -10.32 -8.06
C THR A 80 7.78 -11.23 -6.84
N SER A 81 8.89 -11.60 -6.18
CA SER A 81 8.88 -12.39 -4.95
C SER A 81 9.45 -11.58 -3.80
N ALA A 82 8.71 -11.50 -2.70
CA ALA A 82 9.18 -10.94 -1.46
C ALA A 82 8.46 -11.57 -0.26
N THR A 83 9.00 -11.31 0.93
CA THR A 83 8.34 -11.55 2.21
C THR A 83 8.15 -10.23 2.94
N VAL A 84 6.93 -9.93 3.35
CA VAL A 84 6.59 -8.73 4.11
C VAL A 84 6.54 -9.06 5.59
N TYR A 85 7.08 -8.17 6.41
CA TYR A 85 7.03 -8.25 7.87
C TYR A 85 6.15 -7.12 8.40
N PHE A 86 5.04 -7.46 9.05
CA PHE A 86 4.15 -6.53 9.74
C PHE A 86 4.33 -6.74 11.25
N GLY A 87 5.22 -5.97 11.87
CA GLY A 87 5.66 -6.24 13.25
C GLY A 87 6.30 -7.64 13.34
N THR A 88 5.70 -8.54 14.13
CA THR A 88 6.17 -9.94 14.28
C THR A 88 5.60 -10.89 13.21
N GLU A 89 4.61 -10.46 12.42
CA GLU A 89 4.00 -11.32 11.40
C GLU A 89 4.82 -11.33 10.11
N ARG A 90 5.12 -12.53 9.62
CA ARG A 90 5.84 -12.75 8.36
C ARG A 90 4.89 -13.31 7.31
N VAL A 91 4.68 -12.57 6.21
CA VAL A 91 3.75 -12.93 5.15
C VAL A 91 4.42 -12.88 3.78
N PRO A 92 4.54 -14.01 3.07
CA PRO A 92 4.98 -14.01 1.68
C PRO A 92 4.04 -13.19 0.78
N VAL A 93 4.58 -12.45 -0.19
CA VAL A 93 3.77 -11.63 -1.12
C VAL A 93 2.72 -12.46 -1.86
N ARG A 94 2.98 -13.75 -2.11
CA ARG A 94 1.98 -14.67 -2.70
C ARG A 94 0.69 -14.77 -1.87
N GLU A 95 0.79 -14.73 -0.54
CA GLU A 95 -0.38 -14.79 0.37
C GLU A 95 -1.06 -13.42 0.51
N LEU A 96 -0.32 -12.31 0.31
CA LEU A 96 -0.88 -10.95 0.23
C LEU A 96 -1.53 -10.64 -1.13
N ARG A 97 -1.37 -11.53 -2.11
CA ARG A 97 -1.92 -11.41 -3.45
C ARG A 97 -2.59 -12.70 -3.92
N LYS A 98 -3.18 -13.45 -3.01
CA LYS A 98 -3.70 -14.79 -3.31
C LYS A 98 -4.87 -14.74 -4.30
N ARG A 99 -4.83 -15.56 -5.34
CA ARG A 99 -5.97 -15.80 -6.22
C ARG A 99 -6.92 -16.82 -5.55
N LYS A 100 -8.24 -16.62 -5.64
CA LYS A 100 -9.20 -17.65 -5.17
C LYS A 100 -9.19 -18.90 -6.07
N LYS A 101 -9.06 -18.69 -7.38
CA LYS A 101 -8.96 -19.70 -8.43
C LYS A 101 -8.09 -19.15 -9.56
N ALA A 102 -7.59 -19.99 -10.46
CA ALA A 102 -6.69 -19.58 -11.55
C ALA A 102 -7.25 -18.41 -12.39
N SER A 103 -8.55 -18.43 -12.68
CA SER A 103 -9.28 -17.40 -13.43
C SER A 103 -9.68 -16.14 -12.62
N SER A 104 -9.30 -16.06 -11.34
CA SER A 104 -9.66 -14.92 -10.48
C SER A 104 -8.96 -13.63 -10.92
N LYS A 105 -9.74 -12.61 -11.24
CA LYS A 105 -9.25 -11.24 -11.51
C LYS A 105 -9.00 -10.39 -10.26
N SER A 106 -9.21 -10.94 -9.05
CA SER A 106 -8.93 -10.25 -7.77
C SER A 106 -7.78 -10.90 -7.00
N ARG A 107 -7.08 -10.12 -6.17
CA ARG A 107 -5.97 -10.55 -5.30
C ARG A 107 -6.35 -10.37 -3.84
N ARG A 108 -6.28 -11.45 -3.05
CA ARG A 108 -6.74 -11.50 -1.66
C ARG A 108 -5.60 -11.39 -0.66
N PHE A 109 -5.90 -10.80 0.49
CA PHE A 109 -5.03 -10.80 1.67
C PHE A 109 -5.87 -10.83 2.94
N LYS A 110 -5.25 -11.24 4.05
CA LYS A 110 -5.87 -11.24 5.38
C LYS A 110 -5.36 -10.07 6.23
N ALA A 111 -6.21 -9.55 7.11
CA ALA A 111 -5.88 -8.51 8.07
C ALA A 111 -6.88 -8.55 9.25
N ASN A 112 -6.40 -8.54 10.50
CA ASN A 112 -7.22 -8.51 11.72
C ASN A 112 -8.41 -9.47 11.68
N SER A 113 -8.15 -10.76 11.46
CA SER A 113 -9.15 -11.85 11.26
C SER A 113 -10.05 -11.74 10.03
N GLY A 114 -10.07 -10.60 9.33
CA GLY A 114 -10.80 -10.36 8.09
C GLY A 114 -10.02 -10.78 6.84
N GLU A 115 -10.76 -10.90 5.73
CA GLU A 115 -10.19 -11.09 4.39
C GLU A 115 -10.68 -9.97 3.45
N TYR A 116 -9.74 -9.48 2.65
CA TYR A 116 -9.92 -8.36 1.74
C TYR A 116 -9.42 -8.75 0.36
N LYS A 117 -9.83 -8.00 -0.67
CA LYS A 117 -9.38 -8.22 -2.03
C LYS A 117 -9.23 -6.93 -2.82
N TRP A 118 -8.12 -6.83 -3.54
CA TRP A 118 -7.90 -5.83 -4.57
C TRP A 118 -8.45 -6.30 -5.91
N LYS A 119 -9.10 -5.39 -6.63
CA LYS A 119 -9.58 -5.55 -8.00
C LYS A 119 -9.01 -4.42 -8.85
N VAL A 120 -8.70 -4.70 -10.12
CA VAL A 120 -8.41 -3.65 -11.11
C VAL A 120 -9.72 -2.97 -11.51
N GLY A 121 -9.69 -1.64 -11.58
CA GLY A 121 -10.78 -0.79 -12.04
C GLY A 121 -11.04 -0.92 -13.54
N GLN A 122 -12.07 -0.22 -14.03
CA GLN A 122 -12.48 -0.31 -15.44
C GLN A 122 -11.40 0.23 -16.40
N ASN A 123 -10.62 1.22 -15.96
CA ASN A 123 -9.54 1.83 -16.73
C ASN A 123 -8.25 0.97 -16.80
N GLY A 124 -8.23 -0.21 -16.15
CA GLY A 124 -7.08 -1.11 -16.14
C GLY A 124 -5.92 -0.69 -15.24
N ARG A 125 -6.00 0.48 -14.59
CA ARG A 125 -4.90 1.08 -13.80
C ARG A 125 -5.28 1.34 -12.35
N ASP A 126 -6.52 1.75 -12.10
CA ASP A 126 -7.03 1.98 -10.75
C ASP A 126 -7.22 0.67 -10.00
N LEU A 127 -7.22 0.75 -8.66
CA LEU A 127 -7.48 -0.40 -7.81
C LEU A 127 -8.61 -0.11 -6.84
N VAL A 128 -9.42 -1.13 -6.55
CA VAL A 128 -10.47 -1.07 -5.53
C VAL A 128 -10.24 -2.21 -4.54
N CYS A 129 -10.06 -1.86 -3.27
CA CYS A 129 -10.03 -2.79 -2.16
C CYS A 129 -11.42 -2.94 -1.55
N VAL A 130 -11.89 -4.18 -1.45
CA VAL A 130 -13.16 -4.50 -0.81
C VAL A 130 -12.97 -5.62 0.20
N SER A 131 -13.76 -5.59 1.28
CA SER A 131 -13.93 -6.74 2.17
C SER A 131 -14.61 -7.91 1.44
N THR A 132 -14.49 -9.12 1.99
CA THR A 132 -15.25 -10.28 1.47
C THR A 132 -16.77 -10.10 1.52
N ARG A 133 -17.26 -9.22 2.42
CA ARG A 133 -18.68 -8.82 2.52
C ARG A 133 -19.10 -7.79 1.48
N GLY A 134 -18.20 -7.35 0.60
CA GLY A 134 -18.50 -6.44 -0.50
C GLY A 134 -18.35 -4.96 -0.18
N LYS A 135 -18.15 -4.57 1.09
CA LYS A 135 -17.89 -3.18 1.48
C LYS A 135 -16.54 -2.71 0.94
N THR A 136 -16.51 -1.57 0.26
CA THR A 136 -15.27 -0.88 -0.13
C THR A 136 -14.53 -0.40 1.11
N VAL A 137 -13.22 -0.64 1.14
CA VAL A 137 -12.34 -0.20 2.23
C VAL A 137 -11.27 0.78 1.75
N ALA A 138 -10.90 0.71 0.47
CA ALA A 138 -9.99 1.67 -0.13
C ALA A 138 -10.11 1.71 -1.66
N THR A 139 -9.73 2.84 -2.25
CA THR A 139 -9.61 3.03 -3.71
C THR A 139 -8.29 3.70 -4.04
N TRP A 140 -7.60 3.21 -5.06
CA TRP A 140 -6.40 3.79 -5.64
C TRP A 140 -6.72 4.42 -6.99
N SER A 141 -6.34 5.68 -7.17
CA SER A 141 -6.29 6.38 -8.45
C SER A 141 -4.85 6.42 -8.95
N ASP A 142 -4.60 5.83 -10.12
CA ASP A 142 -3.26 5.85 -10.72
C ASP A 142 -2.89 7.25 -11.20
N GLU A 143 -3.84 7.96 -11.81
CA GLU A 143 -3.68 9.32 -12.34
C GLU A 143 -3.27 10.31 -11.24
N GLN A 144 -3.93 10.25 -10.08
CA GLN A 144 -3.66 11.16 -8.97
C GLN A 144 -2.56 10.64 -8.04
N SER A 145 -2.11 9.39 -8.23
CA SER A 145 -1.27 8.67 -7.29
C SER A 145 -1.82 8.72 -5.84
N THR A 146 -3.14 8.54 -5.69
CA THR A 146 -3.82 8.67 -4.39
C THR A 146 -4.53 7.39 -3.97
N LEU A 147 -4.35 7.02 -2.71
CA LEU A 147 -5.07 5.97 -2.00
C LEU A 147 -6.05 6.62 -1.03
N ARG A 148 -7.35 6.48 -1.29
CA ARG A 148 -8.42 6.87 -0.37
C ARG A 148 -8.82 5.65 0.46
N VAL A 149 -8.74 5.74 1.77
CA VAL A 149 -9.10 4.69 2.72
C VAL A 149 -10.34 5.12 3.49
N VAL A 150 -11.35 4.26 3.49
CA VAL A 150 -12.62 4.53 4.18
C VAL A 150 -12.38 4.57 5.69
N ASP A 151 -12.99 5.54 6.36
CA ASP A 151 -12.91 5.68 7.81
C ASP A 151 -13.26 4.39 8.57
N GLY A 152 -12.65 4.23 9.75
CA GLY A 152 -12.74 3.03 10.58
C GLY A 152 -11.90 1.85 10.08
N SER A 153 -11.06 2.05 9.06
CA SER A 153 -10.12 1.04 8.54
C SER A 153 -8.71 1.18 9.12
N ASP A 154 -8.52 2.00 10.17
CA ASP A 154 -7.21 2.29 10.78
C ASP A 154 -6.46 1.04 11.22
N SER A 155 -7.21 0.07 11.76
CA SER A 155 -6.65 -1.18 12.26
C SER A 155 -5.96 -2.02 11.19
N ILE A 156 -6.29 -1.82 9.91
CA ILE A 156 -5.71 -2.53 8.76
C ILE A 156 -4.86 -1.62 7.86
N LEU A 157 -4.62 -0.38 8.27
CA LEU A 157 -4.08 0.66 7.39
C LEU A 157 -2.71 0.28 6.80
N ASP A 158 -1.78 -0.21 7.63
CA ASP A 158 -0.44 -0.59 7.17
C ASP A 158 -0.50 -1.68 6.10
N ARG A 159 -1.40 -2.65 6.27
CA ARG A 159 -1.63 -3.69 5.25
C ARG A 159 -2.25 -3.12 3.99
N VAL A 160 -3.20 -2.19 4.10
CA VAL A 160 -3.81 -1.57 2.92
C VAL A 160 -2.76 -0.77 2.13
N VAL A 161 -1.94 0.05 2.80
CA VAL A 161 -0.87 0.83 2.16
C VAL A 161 0.15 -0.10 1.48
N VAL A 162 0.68 -1.08 2.21
CA VAL A 162 1.68 -2.00 1.66
C VAL A 162 1.12 -2.85 0.54
N THR A 163 -0.08 -3.41 0.68
CA THR A 163 -0.67 -4.22 -0.38
C THR A 163 -1.11 -3.39 -1.58
N CYS A 164 -1.49 -2.12 -1.40
CA CYS A 164 -1.72 -1.19 -2.52
C CYS A 164 -0.43 -1.05 -3.35
N PHE A 165 0.69 -0.71 -2.71
CA PHE A 165 2.00 -0.63 -3.35
C PHE A 165 2.39 -1.93 -4.08
N LEU A 166 2.27 -3.08 -3.43
CA LEU A 166 2.56 -4.37 -4.06
C LEU A 166 1.70 -4.63 -5.29
N ASN A 167 0.43 -4.21 -5.26
CA ASN A 167 -0.50 -4.38 -6.37
C ASN A 167 -0.17 -3.45 -7.54
N ILE A 168 0.11 -2.18 -7.27
CA ILE A 168 0.62 -1.21 -8.26
C ILE A 168 1.88 -1.75 -8.93
N ARG A 169 2.88 -2.19 -8.14
CA ARG A 169 4.15 -2.69 -8.68
C ARG A 169 3.95 -3.80 -9.69
N MET A 170 3.14 -4.82 -9.38
CA MET A 170 3.00 -5.91 -10.35
C MET A 170 1.99 -5.63 -11.46
N LEU A 171 1.10 -4.66 -11.29
CA LEU A 171 0.33 -4.15 -12.42
C LEU A 171 1.27 -3.52 -13.45
N ARG A 172 2.21 -2.67 -13.01
CA ARG A 172 3.26 -2.08 -13.87
C ARG A 172 4.17 -3.12 -14.53
N LEU A 173 4.40 -4.26 -13.87
CA LEU A 173 5.19 -5.37 -14.43
C LEU A 173 4.36 -6.36 -15.27
N ASN A 174 3.07 -6.11 -15.52
CA ASN A 174 2.15 -7.03 -16.23
C ASN A 174 1.96 -8.41 -15.55
N PHE A 175 2.14 -8.48 -14.23
CA PHE A 175 1.93 -9.67 -13.40
C PHE A 175 0.71 -9.53 -12.50
N TRP A 176 -0.40 -8.96 -13.01
CA TRP A 176 -1.64 -8.92 -12.22
C TRP A 176 -2.01 -10.32 -11.76
#